data_AF-A0A968UJJ4-F1
#
_entry.id   AF-A0A968UJJ4-F1
#
_cell.length_a   1.000
_cell.length_b   1.000
_cell.length_c   1.000
_cell.angle_alpha   90.00
_cell.angle_beta   90.00
_cell.angle_gamma   90.00
#
_symmetry.space_group_name_H-M   'P 1'
#
loop_
_entity.id
_entity.type
_entity.pdbx_description
1 polymer ?
#
loop_
_entity_poly.entity_id
_entity_poly.type
_entity_poly.pdbx_seq_one_letter_code
_entity_poly.pdbx_strand_id
1 'polypeptide(L)'
;MRFHAFVRRLCFSIIYGLQTGFVWRIGHLHIYEKGFFEYGAGNPGAYGIRDYEKVISAITHDPQIKDMVLIATPMLSIAGIAGNFSENVSKPFFGTGVVPSDHDRMKQWNDYNLRITRKLGSGLSDSDIEGGVIGIGMARILHLCDELKVPNCQNRKYIPPKSDSAADIEDFSALAEPDQPPASADKRPKIDLLAATVSGAPNVVSMYVNKTENQGFKELDDNYVAVNISLAQKLLYGRGEKKVTGIVLQLKHTKDMAYVKKHWLACLLI
;
A
#
# COMPACT_ATOMS: atom_id res chain seq x y z
N MET A 1 3.31 31.05 51.20
CA MET A 1 4.14 30.64 50.03
C MET A 1 3.22 30.10 48.95
N ARG A 2 3.22 30.72 47.77
CA ARG A 2 2.34 30.43 46.63
C ARG A 2 2.77 29.12 45.94
N PHE A 3 1.94 28.09 45.98
CA PHE A 3 1.98 26.96 45.05
C PHE A 3 1.43 27.45 43.69
N HIS A 4 2.30 28.01 42.84
CA HIS A 4 1.95 28.32 41.45
C HIS A 4 2.40 27.19 40.53
N ALA A 5 1.40 26.49 40.00
CA ALA A 5 1.39 25.97 38.63
C ALA A 5 2.56 25.06 38.21
N PHE A 6 2.72 23.92 38.88
CA PHE A 6 3.39 22.77 38.26
C PHE A 6 2.31 21.75 37.88
N VAL A 7 2.36 21.29 36.62
CA VAL A 7 1.48 20.28 36.00
C VAL A 7 0.12 20.79 35.48
N ARG A 8 0.14 21.54 34.37
CA ARG A 8 -0.98 21.62 33.41
C ARG A 8 -0.49 21.35 31.99
N ARG A 9 -0.09 20.11 31.73
CA ARG A 9 -0.08 19.48 30.40
C ARG A 9 0.32 18.01 30.58
N LEU A 10 -0.66 17.16 30.89
CA LEU A 10 -0.52 15.76 30.49
C LEU A 10 -0.50 15.78 28.96
N CYS A 11 0.68 15.63 28.38
CA CYS A 11 0.83 15.49 26.95
C CYS A 11 0.40 14.07 26.59
N PHE A 12 -0.70 13.92 25.86
CA PHE A 12 -1.16 12.62 25.33
C PHE A 12 -0.26 12.17 24.17
N SER A 13 1.05 12.07 24.41
CA SER A 13 2.06 11.82 23.38
C SER A 13 1.81 10.51 22.63
N ILE A 14 1.26 9.49 23.30
CA ILE A 14 0.88 8.22 22.66
C ILE A 14 -0.35 8.40 21.78
N ILE A 15 -1.41 9.07 22.26
CA ILE A 15 -2.65 9.25 21.48
C ILE A 15 -2.37 10.08 20.23
N TYR A 16 -1.72 11.25 20.37
CA TYR A 16 -1.42 12.12 19.24
C TYR A 16 -0.40 11.49 18.30
N GLY A 17 0.59 10.76 18.82
CA GLY A 17 1.54 10.00 18.00
C GLY A 17 0.87 8.91 17.17
N LEU A 18 -0.01 8.11 17.79
CA LEU A 18 -0.78 7.07 17.10
C LEU A 18 -1.73 7.70 16.07
N GLN A 19 -2.51 8.71 16.44
CA GLN A 19 -3.42 9.41 15.52
C GLN A 19 -2.66 9.95 14.31
N THR A 20 -1.52 10.62 14.53
CA THR A 20 -0.66 11.13 13.45
C THR A 20 -0.16 10.00 12.55
N GLY A 21 0.35 8.91 13.13
CA GLY A 21 0.82 7.75 12.37
C GLY A 21 -0.28 7.08 11.55
N PHE A 22 -1.50 6.96 12.08
CA PHE A 22 -2.65 6.44 11.35
C PHE A 22 -3.05 7.38 10.20
N VAL A 23 -3.17 8.68 10.47
CA VAL A 23 -3.55 9.67 9.46
C VAL A 23 -2.52 9.75 8.32
N TRP A 24 -1.24 9.54 8.59
CA TRP A 24 -0.20 9.46 7.56
C TRP A 24 -0.36 8.27 6.62
N ARG A 25 -0.73 7.10 7.16
CA ARG A 25 -0.78 5.84 6.41
C ARG A 25 -2.10 5.63 5.71
N ILE A 26 -3.20 5.98 6.39
CA ILE A 26 -4.55 5.67 5.95
C ILE A 26 -5.49 6.87 6.02
N GLY A 27 -5.05 8.08 6.37
CA GLY A 27 -5.95 9.24 6.43
C GLY A 27 -7.02 9.13 7.53
N HIS A 28 -8.06 9.95 7.42
CA HIS A 28 -9.12 10.08 8.42
C HIS A 28 -10.39 9.32 8.05
N LEU A 29 -10.77 9.34 6.78
CA LEU A 29 -11.99 8.73 6.27
C LEU A 29 -11.69 7.92 5.01
N HIS A 30 -12.43 6.83 4.82
CA HIS A 30 -12.36 6.01 3.63
C HIS A 30 -13.73 5.84 3.01
N ILE A 31 -13.74 5.81 1.68
CA ILE A 31 -14.92 5.49 0.88
C ILE A 31 -14.61 4.17 0.17
N TYR A 32 -15.53 3.21 0.32
CA TYR A 32 -15.47 1.91 -0.33
C TYR A 32 -16.81 1.64 -1.01
N GLU A 33 -16.80 0.78 -2.02
CA GLU A 33 -18.03 0.25 -2.60
C GLU A 33 -18.78 -0.61 -1.57
N LYS A 34 -20.12 -0.56 -1.59
CA LYS A 34 -20.95 -1.38 -0.71
C LYS A 34 -20.66 -2.87 -0.94
N GLY A 35 -20.43 -3.62 0.13
CA GLY A 35 -20.10 -5.05 0.05
C GLY A 35 -18.60 -5.35 -0.04
N PHE A 36 -17.74 -4.34 -0.14
CA PHE A 36 -16.30 -4.54 -0.25
C PHE A 36 -15.71 -5.28 0.96
N PHE A 37 -16.15 -4.98 2.18
CA PHE A 37 -15.60 -5.64 3.38
C PHE A 37 -16.13 -7.06 3.56
N GLU A 38 -17.32 -7.35 3.04
CA GLU A 38 -17.95 -8.65 3.11
C GLU A 38 -17.41 -9.61 2.05
N TYR A 39 -17.15 -9.13 0.83
CA TYR A 39 -16.87 -9.98 -0.33
C TYR A 39 -15.65 -9.53 -1.15
N GLY A 40 -15.14 -8.32 -0.93
CA GLY A 40 -14.06 -7.73 -1.72
C GLY A 40 -12.73 -8.45 -1.59
N ALA A 41 -12.48 -9.18 -0.50
CA ALA A 41 -11.28 -10.01 -0.34
C ALA A 41 -11.21 -11.14 -1.38
N GLY A 42 -12.36 -11.68 -1.81
CA GLY A 42 -12.43 -12.75 -2.82
C GLY A 42 -12.59 -12.24 -4.25
N ASN A 43 -13.04 -11.00 -4.44
CA ASN A 43 -13.22 -10.39 -5.76
C ASN A 43 -13.06 -8.86 -5.71
N PRO A 44 -11.83 -8.33 -5.51
CA PRO A 44 -11.60 -6.89 -5.40
C PRO A 44 -11.99 -6.14 -6.69
N GLY A 45 -12.06 -6.84 -7.82
CA GLY A 45 -12.50 -6.28 -9.09
C GLY A 45 -13.98 -5.96 -9.21
N ALA A 46 -14.83 -6.80 -8.60
CA ALA A 46 -16.28 -6.61 -8.58
C ALA A 46 -16.70 -5.44 -7.68
N TYR A 47 -15.93 -5.16 -6.63
CA TYR A 47 -16.19 -4.11 -5.64
C TYR A 47 -15.27 -2.90 -5.81
N GLY A 48 -14.73 -2.70 -7.03
CA GLY A 48 -13.92 -1.53 -7.36
C GLY A 48 -14.78 -0.34 -7.79
N ILE A 49 -14.39 0.86 -7.34
CA ILE A 49 -14.98 2.14 -7.73
C ILE A 49 -14.46 2.51 -9.13
N ARG A 50 -15.36 2.53 -10.14
CA ARG A 50 -15.02 2.75 -11.55
C ARG A 50 -14.62 4.19 -11.85
N ASP A 51 -15.50 5.15 -11.57
CA ASP A 51 -15.30 6.57 -11.83
C ASP A 51 -14.74 7.30 -10.58
N TYR A 52 -13.70 6.74 -9.97
CA TYR A 52 -13.19 7.27 -8.70
C TYR A 52 -12.68 8.71 -8.81
N GLU A 53 -12.22 9.14 -9.99
CA GLU A 53 -11.84 10.52 -10.25
C GLU A 53 -13.03 11.47 -10.13
N LYS A 54 -14.24 11.06 -10.56
CA LYS A 54 -15.46 11.87 -10.39
C LYS A 54 -15.83 12.00 -8.91
N VAL A 55 -15.69 10.91 -8.15
CA VAL A 55 -15.94 10.92 -6.70
C VAL A 55 -14.94 11.85 -5.99
N ILE A 56 -13.64 11.73 -6.30
CA ILE A 56 -12.61 12.64 -5.79
C ILE A 56 -12.91 14.09 -6.15
N SER A 57 -13.30 14.35 -7.40
CA SER A 57 -13.67 15.69 -7.86
C SER A 57 -14.88 16.24 -7.08
N ALA A 58 -15.92 15.44 -6.88
CA ALA A 58 -17.09 15.84 -6.11
C ALA A 58 -16.72 16.23 -4.67
N ILE A 59 -15.84 15.45 -4.01
CA ILE A 59 -15.40 15.73 -2.64
C ILE A 59 -14.54 17.00 -2.56
N THR A 60 -13.60 17.15 -3.50
CA THR A 60 -12.64 18.27 -3.48
C THR A 60 -13.25 19.59 -3.92
N HIS A 61 -14.36 19.57 -4.67
CA HIS A 61 -15.10 20.76 -5.07
C HIS A 61 -16.36 21.03 -4.24
N ASP A 62 -16.68 20.17 -3.27
CA ASP A 62 -17.85 20.36 -2.42
C ASP A 62 -17.70 21.65 -1.58
N PRO A 63 -18.62 22.62 -1.71
CA PRO A 63 -18.49 23.92 -1.06
C PRO A 63 -18.53 23.87 0.48
N GLN A 64 -19.07 22.82 1.08
CA GLN A 64 -19.18 22.67 2.53
C GLN A 64 -17.96 22.01 3.16
N ILE A 65 -17.26 21.12 2.44
CA ILE A 65 -16.16 20.33 2.99
C ILE A 65 -14.80 20.55 2.31
N LYS A 66 -14.71 21.23 1.16
CA LYS A 66 -13.45 21.44 0.44
C LYS A 66 -12.34 22.03 1.30
N ASP A 67 -12.67 22.97 2.19
CA ASP A 67 -11.68 23.64 3.05
C ASP A 67 -11.24 22.77 4.23
N MET A 68 -11.94 21.65 4.47
CA MET A 68 -11.62 20.65 5.49
C MET A 68 -10.81 19.48 4.94
N VAL A 69 -10.89 19.21 3.63
CA VAL A 69 -10.17 18.10 2.97
C VAL A 69 -8.82 18.58 2.46
N LEU A 70 -7.72 18.02 2.98
CA LEU A 70 -6.37 18.31 2.51
C LEU A 70 -5.98 17.46 1.30
N ILE A 71 -6.32 16.17 1.35
CA ILE A 71 -5.97 15.19 0.32
C ILE A 71 -7.16 14.24 0.16
N ALA A 72 -7.53 13.99 -1.09
CA ALA A 72 -8.44 12.92 -1.48
C ALA A 72 -7.71 12.08 -2.54
N THR A 73 -7.23 10.89 -2.14
CA THR A 73 -6.39 10.04 -2.99
C THR A 73 -7.05 8.68 -3.19
N PRO A 74 -6.99 8.09 -4.39
CA PRO A 74 -7.39 6.71 -4.57
C PRO A 74 -6.40 5.75 -3.90
N MET A 75 -6.88 4.56 -3.55
CA MET A 75 -6.04 3.45 -3.12
C MET A 75 -6.57 2.12 -3.66
N LEU A 76 -5.66 1.17 -3.89
CA LEU A 76 -6.00 -0.15 -4.39
C LEU A 76 -5.38 -1.25 -3.52
N SER A 77 -6.20 -1.99 -2.80
CA SER A 77 -5.77 -3.17 -2.04
C SER A 77 -5.52 -4.32 -3.01
N ILE A 78 -4.32 -4.90 -2.93
CA ILE A 78 -3.88 -6.02 -3.76
C ILE A 78 -3.38 -7.16 -2.87
N ALA A 79 -3.60 -8.39 -3.30
CA ALA A 79 -3.07 -9.57 -2.64
C ALA A 79 -2.78 -10.64 -3.68
N GLY A 80 -1.82 -11.51 -3.38
CA GLY A 80 -1.37 -12.50 -4.34
C GLY A 80 -0.10 -13.21 -3.90
N ILE A 81 0.70 -13.66 -4.86
CA ILE A 81 2.01 -14.28 -4.66
C ILE A 81 3.10 -13.36 -5.20
N ALA A 82 4.12 -13.07 -4.40
CA ALA A 82 5.32 -12.38 -4.81
C ALA A 82 6.43 -13.42 -4.99
N GLY A 83 7.13 -13.38 -6.12
CA GLY A 83 8.18 -14.32 -6.46
C GLY A 83 9.50 -13.63 -6.80
N ASN A 84 10.59 -14.19 -6.30
CA ASN A 84 11.90 -14.06 -6.93
C ASN A 84 12.21 -15.39 -7.60
N PHE A 85 11.72 -15.55 -8.83
CA PHE A 85 11.78 -16.84 -9.54
C PHE A 85 13.20 -17.28 -9.88
N SER A 86 14.14 -16.34 -10.03
CA SER A 86 15.56 -16.68 -10.21
C SER A 86 16.17 -17.42 -9.02
N GLU A 87 15.59 -17.23 -7.83
CA GLU A 87 16.00 -17.86 -6.58
C GLU A 87 15.04 -18.98 -6.15
N ASN A 88 14.04 -19.33 -6.96
CA ASN A 88 12.98 -20.31 -6.67
C ASN A 88 12.25 -20.07 -5.32
N VAL A 89 12.10 -18.81 -4.93
CA VAL A 89 11.40 -18.42 -3.69
C VAL A 89 10.17 -17.57 -3.99
N SER A 90 9.10 -17.82 -3.23
CA SER A 90 7.86 -17.07 -3.32
C SER A 90 7.17 -16.94 -1.96
N LYS A 91 6.32 -15.93 -1.83
CA LYS A 91 5.56 -15.66 -0.61
C LYS A 91 4.22 -15.01 -0.93
N PRO A 92 3.12 -15.41 -0.28
CA PRO A 92 1.88 -14.64 -0.33
C PRO A 92 2.11 -13.22 0.17
N PHE A 93 1.56 -12.23 -0.52
CA PHE A 93 1.66 -10.83 -0.13
C PHE A 93 0.29 -10.19 0.04
N PHE A 94 0.26 -9.14 0.86
CA PHE A 94 -0.79 -8.14 0.90
C PHE A 94 -0.15 -6.77 0.65
N GLY A 95 -0.74 -6.01 -0.24
CA GLY A 95 -0.18 -4.74 -0.64
C GLY A 95 -1.18 -3.68 -0.99
N THR A 96 -0.65 -2.49 -1.26
CA THR A 96 -1.42 -1.31 -1.61
C THR A 96 -0.83 -0.61 -2.83
N GLY A 97 -1.69 -0.29 -3.79
CA GLY A 97 -1.41 0.66 -4.85
C GLY A 97 -1.81 2.06 -4.37
N VAL A 98 -0.85 2.99 -4.42
CA VAL A 98 -1.05 4.38 -3.97
C VAL A 98 -0.65 5.37 -5.04
N VAL A 99 -1.14 6.61 -4.96
CA VAL A 99 -0.53 7.75 -5.66
C VAL A 99 0.68 8.21 -4.83
N PRO A 100 1.93 8.02 -5.29
CA PRO A 100 3.11 8.28 -4.46
C PRO A 100 3.21 9.70 -3.90
N SER A 101 2.96 10.72 -4.72
CA SER A 101 3.02 12.12 -4.29
C SER A 101 1.98 12.47 -3.23
N ASP A 102 0.75 11.96 -3.35
CA ASP A 102 -0.29 12.16 -2.33
C ASP A 102 0.07 11.46 -1.02
N HIS A 103 0.58 10.22 -1.07
CA HIS A 103 1.00 9.49 0.13
C HIS A 103 2.18 10.17 0.84
N ASP A 104 3.11 10.79 0.09
CA ASP A 104 4.20 11.58 0.67
C ASP A 104 3.70 12.90 1.28
N ARG A 105 2.72 13.56 0.66
CA ARG A 105 2.05 14.74 1.22
C ARG A 105 1.26 14.39 2.48
N MET A 106 0.59 13.23 2.52
CA MET A 106 -0.14 12.77 3.70
C MET A 106 0.74 12.67 4.94
N LYS A 107 2.02 12.29 4.76
CA LYS A 107 3.01 12.19 5.84
C LYS A 107 3.49 13.53 6.38
N GLN A 108 3.10 14.65 5.77
CA GLN A 108 3.39 15.99 6.26
C GLN A 108 2.33 16.50 7.25
N TRP A 109 1.22 15.78 7.39
CA TRP A 109 0.14 16.17 8.30
C TRP A 109 0.62 16.18 9.77
N ASN A 110 0.37 17.28 10.48
CA ASN A 110 0.80 17.42 11.86
C ASN A 110 -0.11 18.38 12.65
N ASP A 111 -1.40 18.03 12.76
CA ASP A 111 -2.41 18.84 13.47
C ASP A 111 -2.05 19.09 14.94
N TYR A 112 -1.23 18.22 15.54
CA TYR A 112 -0.81 18.29 16.94
C TYR A 112 0.57 18.93 17.16
N ASN A 113 1.23 19.45 16.11
CA ASN A 113 2.56 20.09 16.19
C ASN A 113 3.62 19.22 16.88
N LEU A 114 3.58 17.92 16.61
CA LEU A 114 4.56 16.96 17.14
C LEU A 114 5.94 17.22 16.55
N ARG A 115 6.98 17.00 17.36
CA ARG A 115 8.37 17.10 16.90
C ARG A 115 8.74 15.85 16.09
N ILE A 116 8.54 15.93 14.78
CA ILE A 116 8.87 14.86 13.84
C ILE A 116 10.29 15.07 13.33
N THR A 117 11.21 14.18 13.68
CA THR A 117 12.64 14.32 13.37
C THR A 117 13.07 13.63 12.07
N ARG A 118 12.16 12.91 11.40
CA ARG A 118 12.47 12.11 10.21
C ARG A 118 11.64 12.56 9.01
N LYS A 119 12.30 12.85 7.88
CA LYS A 119 11.63 12.97 6.58
C LYS A 119 11.12 11.59 6.14
N LEU A 120 9.84 11.49 5.83
CA LEU A 120 9.17 10.21 5.55
C LEU A 120 8.84 10.10 4.06
N GLY A 121 9.85 9.99 3.20
CA GLY A 121 9.58 9.60 1.81
C GLY A 121 9.05 8.16 1.77
N SER A 122 7.98 7.92 1.02
CA SER A 122 7.44 6.57 0.76
C SER A 122 8.46 5.69 0.06
N GLY A 123 9.43 6.26 -0.67
CA GLY A 123 10.32 5.49 -1.54
C GLY A 123 9.68 5.09 -2.87
N LEU A 124 8.49 5.63 -3.15
CA LEU A 124 7.80 5.53 -4.43
C LEU A 124 7.86 6.90 -5.13
N SER A 125 7.71 6.91 -6.45
CA SER A 125 7.64 8.12 -7.26
C SER A 125 6.52 7.99 -8.30
N ASP A 126 5.84 9.09 -8.61
CA ASP A 126 4.79 9.11 -9.63
C ASP A 126 5.33 8.74 -11.03
N SER A 127 6.60 9.05 -11.29
CA SER A 127 7.28 8.73 -12.56
C SER A 127 7.79 7.29 -12.65
N ASP A 128 7.89 6.60 -11.52
CA ASP A 128 8.46 5.26 -11.40
C ASP A 128 7.34 4.24 -11.21
N ILE A 129 6.62 3.96 -12.29
CA ILE A 129 5.41 3.12 -12.26
C ILE A 129 5.73 1.69 -11.81
N GLU A 130 6.86 1.13 -12.26
CA GLU A 130 7.27 -0.23 -11.94
C GLU A 130 8.05 -0.33 -10.62
N GLY A 131 8.27 0.80 -9.94
CA GLY A 131 8.92 0.85 -8.64
C GLY A 131 8.00 0.47 -7.49
N GLY A 132 8.58 -0.22 -6.51
CA GLY A 132 7.85 -0.70 -5.34
C GLY A 132 8.67 -0.71 -4.05
N VAL A 133 7.98 -0.84 -2.93
CA VAL A 133 8.56 -0.99 -1.60
C VAL A 133 8.04 -2.27 -1.00
N ILE A 134 8.92 -3.03 -0.36
CA ILE A 134 8.56 -4.28 0.32
C ILE A 134 8.87 -4.20 1.81
N GLY A 135 8.26 -5.06 2.60
CA GLY A 135 8.64 -5.21 4.00
C GLY A 135 10.06 -5.78 4.16
N ILE A 136 10.73 -5.45 5.27
CA ILE A 136 12.06 -6.03 5.60
C ILE A 136 11.99 -7.56 5.68
N GLY A 137 10.89 -8.10 6.20
CA GLY A 137 10.63 -9.54 6.26
C GLY A 137 10.51 -10.18 4.87
N MET A 138 9.75 -9.55 3.98
CA MET A 138 9.60 -9.95 2.59
C MET A 138 10.97 -10.02 1.88
N ALA A 139 11.83 -9.02 2.07
CA ALA A 139 13.18 -9.01 1.48
C ALA A 139 14.03 -10.21 1.91
N ARG A 140 13.90 -10.65 3.18
CA ARG A 140 14.59 -11.87 3.67
C ARG A 140 14.07 -13.12 3.00
N ILE A 141 12.75 -13.23 2.86
CA ILE A 141 12.10 -14.42 2.30
C ILE A 141 12.37 -14.55 0.80
N LEU A 142 12.41 -13.43 0.08
CA LEU A 142 12.67 -13.39 -1.36
C LEU A 142 14.17 -13.32 -1.72
N HIS A 143 15.05 -13.49 -0.72
CA HIS A 143 16.52 -13.49 -0.88
C HIS A 143 17.10 -12.20 -1.48
N LEU A 144 16.51 -11.05 -1.15
CA LEU A 144 16.92 -9.74 -1.67
C LEU A 144 17.79 -8.94 -0.68
N CYS A 145 18.24 -9.52 0.43
CA CYS A 145 18.95 -8.79 1.49
C CYS A 145 20.21 -8.10 0.97
N ASP A 146 21.00 -8.80 0.17
CA ASP A 146 22.32 -8.33 -0.30
C ASP A 146 22.17 -7.22 -1.33
N GLU A 147 21.29 -7.40 -2.32
CA GLU A 147 21.00 -6.42 -3.38
C GLU A 147 20.41 -5.13 -2.79
N LEU A 148 19.53 -5.24 -1.79
CA LEU A 148 18.89 -4.11 -1.12
C LEU A 148 19.71 -3.54 0.05
N LYS A 149 20.86 -4.15 0.39
CA LYS A 149 21.73 -3.76 1.51
C LYS A 149 20.98 -3.60 2.83
N VAL A 150 20.08 -4.52 3.13
CA VAL A 150 19.20 -4.44 4.30
C VAL A 150 20.02 -4.73 5.58
N PRO A 151 20.03 -3.83 6.58
CA PRO A 151 20.78 -4.06 7.81
C PRO A 151 20.29 -5.30 8.57
N ASN A 152 21.22 -6.11 9.09
CA ASN A 152 20.91 -7.33 9.85
C ASN A 152 19.98 -8.29 9.08
N CYS A 153 20.24 -8.44 7.78
CA CYS A 153 19.53 -9.30 6.85
C CYS A 153 20.57 -10.19 6.20
N GLN A 154 20.34 -11.50 6.16
CA GLN A 154 21.21 -12.45 5.49
C GLN A 154 20.35 -13.29 4.56
N ASN A 155 20.74 -13.38 3.30
CA ASN A 155 20.16 -14.34 2.38
C ASN A 155 20.48 -15.75 2.89
N ARG A 156 19.44 -16.53 3.19
CA ARG A 156 19.64 -17.95 3.55
C ARG A 156 19.67 -18.75 2.26
N LYS A 157 20.54 -19.78 2.21
CA LYS A 157 20.45 -20.76 1.13
C LYS A 157 19.07 -21.41 1.19
N TYR A 158 18.39 -21.49 0.04
CA TYR A 158 17.15 -22.27 -0.08
C TYR A 158 17.40 -23.68 0.46
N ILE A 159 16.62 -24.06 1.48
CA ILE A 159 16.62 -25.42 2.00
C ILE A 159 15.41 -26.09 1.35
N PRO A 160 15.59 -26.96 0.34
CA PRO A 160 14.47 -27.68 -0.23
C PRO A 160 13.74 -28.44 0.88
N PRO A 161 12.40 -28.53 0.82
CA PRO A 161 11.67 -29.43 1.70
C PRO A 161 12.31 -30.83 1.57
N LYS A 162 12.45 -31.53 2.70
CA LYS A 162 12.87 -32.94 2.67
C LYS A 162 11.74 -33.74 2.01
N SER A 163 11.80 -33.91 0.69
CA SER A 163 10.90 -34.76 -0.06
C SER A 163 11.56 -36.13 -0.28
N ASP A 164 10.94 -37.20 0.22
CA ASP A 164 11.32 -38.58 -0.11
C ASP A 164 10.77 -39.03 -1.48
N SER A 165 10.13 -38.14 -2.24
CA SER A 165 9.53 -38.40 -3.55
C SER A 165 10.12 -37.48 -4.62
N ALA A 166 10.71 -38.07 -5.67
CA ALA A 166 11.30 -37.38 -6.82
C ALA A 166 10.27 -36.73 -7.78
N ALA A 167 9.03 -36.51 -7.33
CA ALA A 167 7.90 -36.14 -8.19
C ALA A 167 7.40 -34.68 -8.03
N ASP A 168 7.89 -33.92 -7.04
CA ASP A 168 7.30 -32.60 -6.69
C ASP A 168 8.20 -31.39 -6.99
N ILE A 169 9.26 -31.55 -7.80
CA ILE A 169 10.01 -30.38 -8.30
C ILE A 169 9.31 -29.88 -9.56
N GLU A 170 8.13 -29.26 -9.40
CA GLU A 170 7.55 -28.48 -10.48
C GLU A 170 8.36 -27.19 -10.66
N ASP A 171 8.89 -27.01 -11.86
CA ASP A 171 9.66 -25.84 -12.24
C ASP A 171 8.71 -24.65 -12.50
N PHE A 172 8.62 -23.75 -11.53
CA PHE A 172 7.79 -22.54 -11.60
C PHE A 172 8.29 -21.54 -12.67
N SER A 173 9.46 -21.76 -13.30
CA SER A 173 9.96 -20.91 -14.38
C SER A 173 9.01 -20.85 -15.58
N ALA A 174 8.24 -21.92 -15.83
CA ALA A 174 7.24 -21.96 -16.91
C ALA A 174 6.06 -21.00 -16.71
N LEU A 175 5.78 -20.56 -15.47
CA LEU A 175 4.72 -19.57 -15.19
C LEU A 175 5.20 -18.12 -15.41
N ALA A 176 6.50 -17.91 -15.60
CA ALA A 176 7.10 -16.60 -15.86
C ALA A 176 7.12 -16.23 -17.36
N GLU A 177 6.62 -17.10 -18.24
CA GLU A 177 6.49 -16.82 -19.67
C GLU A 177 5.02 -16.47 -20.02
N PRO A 178 4.64 -15.19 -19.83
CA PRO A 178 4.56 -14.34 -21.01
C PRO A 178 5.06 -12.90 -20.78
N ASP A 179 5.77 -12.38 -21.79
CA ASP A 179 6.41 -11.06 -21.89
C ASP A 179 7.62 -10.83 -20.97
N GLN A 180 8.78 -11.45 -21.30
CA GLN A 180 10.06 -10.85 -20.95
C GLN A 180 10.18 -9.49 -21.66
N PRO A 181 10.12 -8.35 -20.95
CA PRO A 181 10.43 -7.07 -21.56
C PRO A 181 11.93 -7.10 -21.96
N PRO A 182 12.36 -6.33 -22.97
CA PRO A 182 13.77 -6.21 -23.31
C PRO A 182 14.59 -5.90 -22.06
N ALA A 183 15.82 -6.43 -21.99
CA ALA A 183 16.74 -6.26 -20.87
C ALA A 183 16.70 -4.81 -20.36
N SER A 184 16.07 -4.60 -19.20
CA SER A 184 15.90 -3.28 -18.62
C SER A 184 17.26 -2.77 -18.17
N ALA A 185 17.54 -1.48 -18.43
CA ALA A 185 18.73 -0.82 -17.91
C ALA A 185 18.68 -0.60 -16.38
N ASP A 186 17.55 -0.94 -15.77
CA ASP A 186 17.34 -0.86 -14.33
C ASP A 186 18.17 -1.92 -13.59
N LYS A 187 18.94 -1.47 -12.60
CA LYS A 187 19.82 -2.32 -11.79
C LYS A 187 19.21 -2.72 -10.45
N ARG A 188 17.98 -2.27 -10.18
CA ARG A 188 17.26 -2.63 -8.94
C ARG A 188 16.87 -4.11 -8.97
N PRO A 189 16.85 -4.79 -7.81
CA PRO A 189 16.30 -6.14 -7.70
C PRO A 189 14.86 -6.16 -8.20
N LYS A 190 14.53 -7.16 -9.01
CA LYS A 190 13.21 -7.35 -9.60
C LYS A 190 12.50 -8.51 -8.90
N ILE A 191 11.20 -8.33 -8.63
CA ILE A 191 10.29 -9.42 -8.26
C ILE A 191 9.09 -9.43 -9.19
N ASP A 192 8.40 -10.56 -9.24
CA ASP A 192 7.16 -10.71 -9.98
C ASP A 192 5.98 -10.86 -9.01
N LEU A 193 4.91 -10.12 -9.27
CA LEU A 193 3.69 -10.12 -8.49
C LEU A 193 2.59 -10.79 -9.30
N LEU A 194 1.99 -11.83 -8.73
CA LEU A 194 0.92 -12.62 -9.33
C LEU A 194 -0.35 -12.44 -8.52
N ALA A 195 -1.46 -12.10 -9.17
CA ALA A 195 -2.76 -11.98 -8.52
C ALA A 195 -3.88 -12.51 -9.42
N ALA A 196 -4.97 -12.95 -8.80
CA ALA A 196 -6.19 -13.28 -9.54
C ALA A 196 -6.80 -12.00 -10.13
N THR A 197 -7.11 -12.01 -11.42
CA THR A 197 -7.82 -10.90 -12.06
C THR A 197 -9.33 -10.98 -11.84
N VAL A 198 -10.03 -9.91 -12.19
CA VAL A 198 -11.51 -9.86 -12.22
C VAL A 198 -12.11 -10.94 -13.13
N SER A 199 -11.39 -11.37 -14.18
CA SER A 199 -11.79 -12.44 -15.09
C SER A 199 -11.47 -13.86 -14.58
N GLY A 200 -10.85 -14.01 -13.41
CA GLY A 200 -10.50 -15.29 -12.80
C GLY A 200 -9.17 -15.89 -13.28
N ALA A 201 -8.62 -15.43 -14.42
CA ALA A 201 -7.27 -15.79 -14.84
C ALA A 201 -6.22 -15.06 -13.99
N PRO A 202 -5.12 -15.71 -13.58
CA PRO A 202 -3.99 -15.01 -12.96
C PRO A 202 -3.37 -13.99 -13.91
N ASN A 203 -2.87 -12.89 -13.37
CA ASN A 203 -2.05 -11.92 -14.09
C ASN A 203 -0.76 -11.65 -13.32
N VAL A 204 0.29 -11.38 -14.07
CA VAL A 204 1.65 -11.22 -13.55
C VAL A 204 2.18 -9.85 -13.95
N VAL A 205 2.77 -9.13 -13.00
CA VAL A 205 3.52 -7.90 -13.30
C VAL A 205 4.87 -7.94 -12.61
N SER A 206 5.88 -7.44 -13.29
CA SER A 206 7.20 -7.23 -12.70
C SER A 206 7.26 -5.90 -11.94
N MET A 207 8.02 -5.90 -10.85
CA MET A 207 8.23 -4.74 -9.99
C MET A 207 9.71 -4.64 -9.60
N TYR A 208 10.29 -3.45 -9.70
CA TYR A 208 11.62 -3.14 -9.20
C TYR A 208 11.54 -2.66 -7.75
N VAL A 209 12.35 -3.25 -6.87
CA VAL A 209 12.30 -2.92 -5.44
C VAL A 209 13.20 -1.73 -5.15
N ASN A 210 12.58 -0.62 -4.76
CA ASN A 210 13.24 0.65 -4.47
C ASN A 210 13.93 0.65 -3.11
N LYS A 211 13.26 0.07 -2.11
CA LYS A 211 13.74 -0.05 -0.73
C LYS A 211 12.89 -1.04 0.06
N THR A 212 13.35 -1.31 1.28
CA THR A 212 12.56 -2.00 2.30
C THR A 212 11.99 -1.03 3.34
N GLU A 213 10.83 -1.36 3.91
CA GLU A 213 10.21 -0.62 5.02
C GLU A 213 9.87 -1.54 6.21
N ASN A 214 9.96 -1.00 7.43
CA ASN A 214 9.51 -1.66 8.66
C ASN A 214 8.09 -1.21 8.99
N GLN A 215 7.15 -2.14 8.97
CA GLN A 215 5.74 -2.00 9.27
C GLN A 215 5.44 -2.05 10.78
N GLY A 216 6.39 -2.52 11.59
CA GLY A 216 6.31 -2.59 13.05
C GLY A 216 5.75 -3.92 13.59
N PHE A 217 5.24 -4.77 12.71
CA PHE A 217 4.70 -6.10 13.05
C PHE A 217 5.26 -7.12 12.08
N LYS A 218 5.66 -8.29 12.59
CA LYS A 218 6.35 -9.32 11.81
C LYS A 218 5.50 -9.79 10.63
N GLU A 219 4.22 -10.07 10.86
CA GLU A 219 3.31 -10.59 9.86
C GLU A 219 3.06 -9.57 8.75
N LEU A 220 3.03 -8.28 9.08
CA LEU A 220 2.96 -7.24 8.06
C LEU A 220 4.29 -7.13 7.30
N ASP A 221 5.42 -7.11 8.01
CA ASP A 221 6.75 -7.05 7.41
C ASP A 221 7.05 -8.20 6.44
N ASP A 222 6.56 -9.40 6.74
CA ASP A 222 6.79 -10.59 5.94
C ASP A 222 5.91 -10.63 4.68
N ASN A 223 4.82 -9.85 4.63
CA ASN A 223 3.82 -9.91 3.55
C ASN A 223 3.62 -8.56 2.83
N TYR A 224 4.24 -7.47 3.26
CA TYR A 224 3.95 -6.12 2.77
C TYR A 224 4.57 -5.80 1.40
N VAL A 225 3.74 -5.22 0.53
CA VAL A 225 4.13 -4.63 -0.75
C VAL A 225 3.41 -3.28 -0.92
N ALA A 226 4.10 -2.25 -1.37
CA ALA A 226 3.49 -0.98 -1.80
C ALA A 226 4.01 -0.60 -3.18
N VAL A 227 3.11 -0.19 -4.06
CA VAL A 227 3.40 0.11 -5.47
C VAL A 227 2.69 1.37 -5.92
N ASN A 228 3.09 1.87 -7.09
CA ASN A 228 2.30 2.87 -7.80
C ASN A 228 0.91 2.31 -8.13
N ILE A 229 -0.14 3.11 -7.97
CA ILE A 229 -1.52 2.72 -8.24
C ILE A 229 -1.71 2.20 -9.67
N SER A 230 -0.96 2.72 -10.64
CA SER A 230 -1.03 2.26 -12.04
C SER A 230 -0.55 0.82 -12.19
N LEU A 231 0.48 0.41 -11.45
CA LEU A 231 0.97 -0.97 -11.46
C LEU A 231 -0.01 -1.91 -10.74
N ALA A 232 -0.58 -1.49 -9.61
CA ALA A 232 -1.62 -2.24 -8.93
C ALA A 232 -2.87 -2.44 -9.82
N GLN A 233 -3.28 -1.40 -10.55
CA GLN A 233 -4.38 -1.50 -11.51
C GLN A 233 -4.05 -2.45 -12.66
N LYS A 234 -2.83 -2.37 -13.21
CA LYS A 234 -2.35 -3.31 -14.22
C LYS A 234 -2.38 -4.74 -13.70
N LEU A 235 -2.00 -4.98 -12.45
CA LEU A 235 -2.03 -6.30 -11.82
C LEU A 235 -3.46 -6.86 -11.69
N LEU A 236 -4.41 -6.11 -11.12
CA LEU A 236 -5.76 -6.62 -10.87
C LEU A 236 -6.70 -6.59 -12.08
N TYR A 237 -6.61 -5.55 -12.90
CA TYR A 237 -7.54 -5.29 -14.01
C TYR A 237 -6.94 -5.62 -15.38
N GLY A 238 -5.63 -5.83 -15.47
CA GLY A 238 -4.95 -6.09 -16.74
C GLY A 238 -5.17 -4.93 -17.73
N ARG A 239 -5.75 -5.25 -18.89
CA ARG A 239 -6.16 -4.27 -19.92
C ARG A 239 -7.61 -3.77 -19.73
N GLY A 240 -8.30 -4.26 -18.71
CA GLY A 240 -9.68 -3.88 -18.40
C GLY A 240 -9.80 -2.46 -17.84
N GLU A 241 -11.03 -2.11 -17.49
CA GLU A 241 -11.32 -0.83 -16.86
C GLU A 241 -10.60 -0.69 -15.52
N LYS A 242 -9.86 0.41 -15.37
CA LYS A 242 -9.11 0.73 -14.16
C LYS A 242 -10.06 1.20 -13.07
N LYS A 243 -10.07 0.51 -11.94
CA LYS A 243 -10.87 0.87 -10.76
C LYS A 243 -9.96 0.96 -9.53
N VAL A 244 -10.52 1.37 -8.40
CA VAL A 244 -9.83 1.46 -7.12
C VAL A 244 -10.69 0.83 -6.03
N THR A 245 -10.10 0.19 -5.03
CA THR A 245 -10.89 -0.43 -3.95
C THR A 245 -11.44 0.60 -2.99
N GLY A 246 -10.76 1.75 -2.85
CA GLY A 246 -11.27 2.84 -2.02
C GLY A 246 -10.64 4.18 -2.33
N ILE A 247 -11.23 5.21 -1.71
CA ILE A 247 -10.72 6.58 -1.72
C ILE A 247 -10.44 6.98 -0.28
N VAL A 248 -9.23 7.47 -0.04
CA VAL A 248 -8.75 7.93 1.27
C VAL A 248 -8.85 9.45 1.33
N LEU A 249 -9.45 9.95 2.40
CA LEU A 249 -9.53 11.36 2.71
C LEU A 249 -8.65 11.68 3.92
N GLN A 250 -7.71 12.60 3.74
CA GLN A 250 -7.02 13.26 4.83
C GLN A 250 -7.63 14.63 5.05
N LEU A 251 -8.08 14.89 6.27
CA LEU A 251 -8.66 16.16 6.70
C LEU A 251 -7.62 17.06 7.35
N LYS A 252 -7.90 18.36 7.36
CA LYS A 252 -7.08 19.35 8.03
C LYS A 252 -7.03 19.11 9.53
N HIS A 253 -8.19 18.88 10.14
CA HIS A 253 -8.31 18.60 11.56
C HIS A 253 -9.09 17.31 11.82
N THR A 254 -8.61 16.50 12.76
CA THR A 254 -9.28 15.24 13.14
C THR A 254 -10.70 15.48 13.67
N LYS A 255 -10.97 16.66 14.25
CA LYS A 255 -12.30 17.01 14.78
C LYS A 255 -13.38 17.12 13.68
N ASP A 256 -13.00 17.32 12.42
CA ASP A 256 -13.94 17.57 11.32
C ASP A 256 -14.54 16.26 10.76
N MET A 257 -14.01 15.09 11.14
CA MET A 257 -14.43 13.77 10.63
C MET A 257 -15.94 13.53 10.73
N ALA A 258 -16.55 13.87 11.86
CA ALA A 258 -17.98 13.62 12.09
C ALA A 258 -18.87 14.46 11.16
N TYR A 259 -18.49 15.73 10.95
CA TYR A 259 -19.21 16.63 10.05
C TYR A 259 -19.06 16.17 8.60
N VAL A 260 -17.83 15.94 8.14
CA VAL A 260 -17.54 15.50 6.77
C VAL A 260 -18.26 14.18 6.45
N LYS A 261 -18.20 13.19 7.36
CA LYS A 261 -18.91 11.92 7.19
C LYS A 261 -20.42 12.12 7.05
N LYS A 262 -21.02 12.92 7.94
CA LYS A 262 -22.47 13.17 7.93
C LYS A 262 -22.90 13.88 6.65
N HIS A 263 -22.16 14.90 6.24
CA HIS A 263 -22.42 15.67 5.02
C HIS A 263 -22.35 14.78 3.79
N TRP A 264 -21.27 14.01 3.65
CA TRP A 264 -21.07 13.12 2.50
C TRP A 264 -22.15 12.04 2.39
N LEU A 265 -22.55 11.43 3.51
CA LEU A 265 -23.65 10.45 3.53
C LEU A 265 -25.00 11.05 3.10
N ALA A 266 -25.25 12.32 3.42
CA ALA A 266 -26.46 13.00 2.98
C ALA A 266 -26.45 13.26 1.46
N CYS A 267 -25.30 13.60 0.88
CA CYS A 267 -25.16 13.79 -0.56
C CYS A 267 -25.35 12.49 -1.37
N LEU A 268 -25.05 11.32 -0.79
CA LEU A 268 -25.25 10.01 -1.44
C LEU A 268 -26.71 9.52 -1.42
N LEU A 269 -27.56 10.13 -0.60
CA LEU A 269 -28.98 9.77 -0.46
C LEU A 269 -29.89 10.64 -1.34
N ILE A 270 -29.31 11.57 -2.10
CA ILE A 270 -29.99 12.48 -3.04
C ILE A 270 -29.60 12.05 -4.46
#